data_AF-Q1MSX1-F1
#
_entry.id   AF-Q1MSX1-F1
#
_cell.length_a   1.000
_cell.length_b   1.000
_cell.length_c   1.000
_cell.angle_alpha   90.00
_cell.angle_beta   90.00
_cell.angle_gamma   90.00
#
_symmetry.space_group_name_H-M   'P 1'
#
loop_
_entity.id
_entity.type
_entity.pdbx_description
1 polymer ?
#
loop_
_entity_poly.entity_id
_entity_poly.type
_entity_poly.pdbx_seq_one_letter_code
_entity_poly.pdbx_strand_id
1 'polypeptide(L)'
;SQRHDGKLWNLNAYRTDVIQALGGVETILEHTLFKATAFPSWEGLFWEKACLAKGTRLLRYDGTEINVEDVREGDQLLGPDGEPRRAFNIVNGIDRLYRIKIAGEKEDLVVTPNHILVLYREEEASDGPKNAERQTVEITAAEFAALSTEERGLHSAFTSSRVEKDVENSAPQMHSFKIEHINLEYEETEWAGFRVDKDQLYLRHDYLVLHNSGFEGSMKFKKLTNAQRSGLNQIPNRRFTL
;
A
#
# COMPACT_ATOMS: atom_id res chain seq x y z
N SER A 1 8.49 5.13 -30.33
CA SER A 1 8.26 6.35 -29.53
C SER A 1 9.36 6.45 -28.48
N GLN A 2 10.23 7.45 -28.53
CA GLN A 2 11.30 7.69 -27.53
C GLN A 2 10.77 8.32 -26.23
N ARG A 3 9.45 8.31 -26.01
CA ARG A 3 8.86 8.89 -24.79
C ARG A 3 9.04 7.94 -23.62
N HIS A 4 9.48 8.50 -22.49
CA HIS A 4 9.39 7.84 -21.20
C HIS A 4 7.90 7.54 -20.92
N ASP A 5 7.57 6.39 -20.34
CA ASP A 5 6.18 6.03 -20.00
C ASP A 5 5.66 6.81 -18.78
N GLY A 6 6.50 7.64 -18.17
CA GLY A 6 6.19 8.46 -17.00
C GLY A 6 6.02 7.65 -15.72
N LYS A 7 6.41 6.37 -15.73
CA LYS A 7 6.21 5.45 -14.61
C LYS A 7 7.40 5.50 -13.68
N LEU A 8 7.30 6.32 -12.63
CA LEU A 8 8.31 6.49 -11.57
C LEU A 8 8.40 5.30 -10.60
N TRP A 9 7.72 4.18 -10.89
CA TRP A 9 7.54 3.04 -9.98
C TRP A 9 8.46 1.85 -10.24
N ASN A 10 9.47 1.97 -11.12
CA ASN A 10 10.43 0.89 -11.32
C ASN A 10 11.85 1.43 -11.61
N LEU A 11 12.38 2.18 -10.65
CA LEU A 11 13.71 2.79 -10.76
C LEU A 11 14.83 1.73 -10.81
N ASN A 12 14.57 0.54 -10.26
CA ASN A 12 15.46 -0.62 -10.33
C ASN A 12 15.58 -1.23 -11.74
N ALA A 13 14.68 -0.87 -12.66
CA ALA A 13 14.75 -1.32 -14.05
C ALA A 13 15.56 -0.37 -14.96
N TYR A 14 16.18 0.68 -14.40
CA TYR A 14 17.27 1.39 -15.07
C TYR A 14 18.59 0.66 -14.86
N ARG A 15 19.48 0.70 -15.86
CA ARG A 15 20.84 0.21 -15.67
C ARG A 15 21.58 1.03 -14.61
N THR A 16 22.45 0.37 -13.86
CA THR A 16 23.25 0.96 -12.79
C THR A 16 24.08 2.17 -13.22
N ASP A 17 24.59 2.16 -14.45
CA ASP A 17 25.37 3.26 -15.02
C ASP A 17 24.52 4.50 -15.35
N VAL A 18 23.25 4.30 -15.71
CA VAL A 18 22.27 5.39 -15.91
C VAL A 18 21.93 6.03 -14.57
N ILE A 19 21.73 5.21 -13.54
CA ILE A 19 21.47 5.69 -12.18
C ILE A 19 22.65 6.55 -11.70
N GLN A 20 23.88 6.07 -11.86
CA GLN A 20 25.08 6.85 -11.50
C GLN A 20 25.25 8.14 -12.31
N ALA A 21 25.06 8.09 -13.63
CA ALA A 21 25.24 9.26 -14.51
C ALA A 21 24.24 10.38 -14.22
N LEU A 22 23.07 10.04 -13.68
CA LEU A 22 22.03 11.00 -13.29
C LEU A 22 22.12 11.42 -11.81
N GLY A 23 23.22 11.13 -11.13
CA GLY A 23 23.48 11.53 -9.75
C GLY A 23 22.90 10.58 -8.69
N GLY A 24 22.42 9.41 -9.10
CA GLY A 24 21.76 8.45 -8.22
C GLY A 24 20.23 8.57 -8.27
N VAL A 25 19.55 7.61 -7.64
CA VAL A 25 18.08 7.57 -7.57
C VAL A 25 17.53 8.83 -6.89
N GLU A 26 18.24 9.31 -5.86
CA GLU A 26 17.88 10.53 -5.12
C GLU A 26 17.84 11.75 -6.03
N THR A 27 18.92 12.02 -6.77
CA THR A 27 19.00 13.17 -7.69
C THR A 27 17.99 13.07 -8.84
N ILE A 28 17.73 11.88 -9.37
CA ILE A 28 16.70 11.67 -10.41
C ILE A 28 15.31 12.08 -9.90
N LEU A 29 14.96 11.67 -8.69
CA LEU A 29 13.65 11.98 -8.10
C LEU A 29 13.57 13.46 -7.67
N GLU A 30 14.63 14.05 -7.11
CA GLU A 30 14.75 15.50 -6.81
C GLU A 30 14.39 16.40 -7.99
N HIS A 31 14.94 16.09 -9.16
CA HIS A 31 14.72 16.91 -10.35
C HIS A 31 13.36 16.72 -11.02
N THR A 32 12.61 15.67 -10.67
CA THR A 32 11.44 15.22 -11.45
C THR A 32 10.16 15.22 -10.62
N LEU A 33 10.22 14.79 -9.36
CA LEU A 33 9.11 14.87 -8.41
C LEU A 33 9.04 16.23 -7.72
N PHE A 34 10.11 16.66 -7.02
CA PHE A 34 10.03 17.75 -6.04
C PHE A 34 9.72 19.09 -6.68
N LYS A 35 10.46 19.41 -7.76
CA LYS A 35 10.27 20.65 -8.52
C LYS A 35 8.89 20.76 -9.18
N ALA A 36 8.17 19.65 -9.35
CA ALA A 36 6.86 19.59 -10.00
C ALA A 36 5.67 19.37 -9.04
N THR A 37 5.94 19.08 -7.76
CA THR A 37 4.92 18.79 -6.73
C THR A 37 4.96 19.75 -5.54
N ALA A 38 5.97 20.64 -5.46
CA ALA A 38 6.16 21.61 -4.38
C ALA A 38 6.34 21.00 -2.98
N PHE A 39 6.73 19.72 -2.88
CA PHE A 39 7.17 19.15 -1.61
C PHE A 39 8.52 19.78 -1.16
N PRO A 40 8.65 20.22 0.11
CA PRO A 40 9.83 20.94 0.59
C PRO A 40 11.01 20.02 0.93
N SER A 41 10.78 18.73 1.17
CA SER A 41 11.79 17.72 1.50
C SER A 41 11.27 16.30 1.23
N TRP A 42 12.17 15.31 1.25
CA TRP A 42 11.87 13.88 1.17
C TRP A 42 10.93 13.35 2.27
N GLU A 43 10.69 14.15 3.31
CA GLU A 43 9.91 13.80 4.47
C GLU A 43 8.44 13.54 4.09
N GLY A 44 7.95 12.33 4.39
CA GLY A 44 6.58 11.90 4.05
C GLY A 44 6.37 11.42 2.61
N LEU A 45 7.40 11.45 1.74
CA LEU A 45 7.38 10.82 0.43
C LEU A 45 7.83 9.35 0.48
N PHE A 46 8.54 8.95 1.53
CA PHE A 46 9.08 7.60 1.69
C PHE A 46 8.45 6.89 2.88
N TRP A 47 8.63 5.56 2.89
CA TRP A 47 8.13 4.51 3.79
C TRP A 47 8.12 4.82 5.30
N GLU A 48 8.78 5.89 5.70
CA GLU A 48 9.05 6.28 7.08
C GLU A 48 7.80 6.57 7.91
N LYS A 49 6.61 6.73 7.31
CA LYS A 49 5.39 7.10 8.06
C LYS A 49 4.18 6.20 7.82
N ALA A 50 4.31 5.09 7.08
CA ALA A 50 3.17 4.29 6.64
C ALA A 50 2.92 3.04 7.50
N CYS A 51 2.05 3.18 8.49
CA CYS A 51 2.14 2.35 9.69
C CYS A 51 0.78 2.06 10.32
N LEU A 52 0.78 1.13 11.27
CA LEU A 52 -0.38 0.73 12.06
C LEU A 52 -0.25 1.31 13.48
N ALA A 53 -1.37 1.59 14.14
CA ALA A 53 -1.36 1.95 15.55
C ALA A 53 -0.73 0.84 16.40
N LYS A 54 0.06 1.21 17.41
CA LYS A 54 0.56 0.24 18.40
C LYS A 54 -0.60 -0.54 19.03
N GLY A 55 -0.36 -1.81 19.34
CA GLY A 55 -1.36 -2.77 19.78
C GLY A 55 -2.08 -3.50 18.65
N THR A 56 -1.86 -3.13 17.39
CA THR A 56 -2.38 -3.90 16.24
C THR A 56 -1.69 -5.28 16.21
N ARG A 57 -2.48 -6.35 16.30
CA ARG A 57 -1.97 -7.74 16.29
C ARG A 57 -1.90 -8.31 14.88
N LEU A 58 -0.77 -8.92 14.55
CA LEU A 58 -0.44 -9.50 13.26
C LEU A 58 -0.17 -11.00 13.37
N LEU A 59 -0.29 -11.73 12.27
CA LEU A 59 0.04 -13.16 12.22
C LEU A 59 1.50 -13.39 11.85
N ARG A 60 2.24 -14.09 12.70
CA ARG A 60 3.51 -14.72 12.33
C ARG A 60 3.27 -15.93 11.43
N TYR A 61 4.29 -16.30 10.67
CA TYR A 61 4.24 -17.48 9.79
C TYR A 61 3.98 -18.79 10.55
N ASP A 62 4.42 -18.89 11.80
CA ASP A 62 4.14 -20.03 12.68
C ASP A 62 2.69 -20.09 13.23
N GLY A 63 1.86 -19.10 12.88
CA GLY A 63 0.48 -18.96 13.32
C GLY A 63 0.29 -18.27 14.68
N THR A 64 1.38 -17.88 15.36
CA THR A 64 1.30 -17.06 16.57
C THR A 64 1.01 -15.59 16.26
N GLU A 65 0.48 -14.87 17.24
CA GLU A 65 0.27 -13.42 17.12
C GLU A 65 1.50 -12.63 17.58
N ILE A 66 1.70 -11.46 16.96
CA ILE A 66 2.71 -10.47 17.35
C ILE A 66 2.09 -9.07 17.28
N ASN A 67 2.36 -8.20 18.25
CA ASN A 67 1.98 -6.79 18.12
C ASN A 67 2.89 -6.10 17.11
N VAL A 68 2.36 -5.15 16.35
CA VAL A 68 3.11 -4.41 15.32
C VAL A 68 4.38 -3.75 15.88
N GLU A 69 4.35 -3.24 17.10
CA GLU A 69 5.49 -2.60 17.77
C GLU A 69 6.60 -3.59 18.20
N ASP A 70 6.28 -4.88 18.29
CA ASP A 70 7.22 -5.92 18.70
C ASP A 70 7.91 -6.57 17.50
N VAL A 71 7.51 -6.24 16.25
CA VAL A 71 8.10 -6.78 15.02
C VAL A 71 9.55 -6.33 14.88
N ARG A 72 10.45 -7.28 14.63
CA ARG A 72 11.88 -7.05 14.45
C ARG A 72 12.34 -7.38 13.05
N GLU A 73 13.49 -6.82 12.67
CA GLU A 73 14.11 -7.14 11.39
C GLU A 73 14.42 -8.64 11.29
N GLY A 74 13.94 -9.26 10.22
CA GLY A 74 14.07 -10.69 9.96
C GLY A 74 12.88 -11.54 10.44
N ASP A 75 11.94 -10.99 11.21
CA ASP A 75 10.74 -11.73 11.61
C ASP A 75 9.94 -12.20 10.39
N GLN A 76 9.31 -13.37 10.50
CA GLN A 76 8.48 -13.95 9.44
C GLN A 76 7.00 -13.80 9.77
N LEU A 77 6.33 -12.96 8.99
CA LEU A 77 4.88 -12.75 9.03
C LEU A 77 4.18 -13.65 8.01
N LEU A 78 2.88 -13.84 8.18
CA LEU A 78 2.06 -14.65 7.27
C LEU A 78 1.53 -13.78 6.11
N GLY A 79 1.80 -14.21 4.88
CA GLY A 79 1.20 -13.64 3.67
C GLY A 79 -0.18 -14.22 3.35
N PRO A 80 -0.99 -13.53 2.53
CA PRO A 80 -2.32 -14.01 2.15
C PRO A 80 -2.30 -15.30 1.30
N ASP A 81 -1.17 -15.62 0.67
CA ASP A 81 -0.91 -16.85 -0.09
C ASP A 81 -0.51 -18.04 0.81
N GLY A 82 -0.42 -17.83 2.14
CA GLY A 82 0.05 -18.83 3.09
C GLY A 82 1.57 -18.92 3.21
N GLU A 83 2.33 -18.13 2.45
CA GLU A 83 3.79 -18.14 2.45
C GLU A 83 4.38 -17.08 3.40
N PRO A 84 5.60 -17.28 3.93
CA PRO A 84 6.22 -16.34 4.85
C PRO A 84 6.57 -15.02 4.17
N ARG A 85 6.54 -13.94 4.96
CA ARG A 85 6.89 -12.57 4.61
C ARG A 85 7.97 -12.07 5.58
N ARG A 86 9.17 -11.77 5.10
CA ARG A 86 10.27 -11.31 5.96
C ARG A 86 10.14 -9.81 6.22
N ALA A 87 10.06 -9.42 7.50
CA ALA A 87 10.03 -8.02 7.91
C ALA A 87 11.43 -7.37 7.84
N PHE A 88 11.50 -6.12 7.37
CA PHE A 88 12.73 -5.31 7.35
C PHE A 88 12.38 -3.81 7.39
N ASN A 89 13.37 -2.93 7.60
CA ASN A 89 13.18 -1.47 7.72
C ASN A 89 12.11 -1.08 8.76
N ILE A 90 12.33 -1.47 10.01
CA ILE A 90 11.40 -1.19 11.12
C ILE A 90 11.43 0.30 11.46
N VAL A 91 10.26 0.92 11.59
CA VAL A 91 10.07 2.35 11.90
C VAL A 91 8.96 2.52 12.94
N ASN A 92 9.01 3.62 13.69
CA ASN A 92 7.98 4.01 14.63
C ASN A 92 7.89 5.53 14.73
N GLY A 93 6.79 6.04 15.26
CA GLY A 93 6.58 7.45 15.46
C GLY A 93 5.24 7.76 16.11
N ILE A 94 4.88 9.04 16.10
CA ILE A 94 3.65 9.58 16.65
C ILE A 94 3.00 10.44 15.56
N ASP A 95 1.71 10.24 15.31
CA ASP A 95 0.93 11.04 14.35
C ASP A 95 -0.56 10.90 14.66
N ARG A 96 -1.41 11.73 14.03
CA ARG A 96 -2.86 11.54 14.03
C ARG A 96 -3.23 10.45 13.05
N LEU A 97 -3.91 9.42 13.53
CA LEU A 97 -4.23 8.23 12.73
C LEU A 97 -5.68 8.26 12.23
N TYR A 98 -5.93 7.59 11.11
CA TYR A 98 -7.29 7.28 10.66
C TYR A 98 -7.77 5.99 11.31
N ARG A 99 -8.93 6.06 11.96
CA ARG A 99 -9.68 4.90 12.42
C ARG A 99 -10.72 4.51 11.37
N ILE A 100 -10.63 3.27 10.90
CA ILE A 100 -11.48 2.68 9.87
C ILE A 100 -12.37 1.62 10.51
N LYS A 101 -13.68 1.87 10.51
CA LYS A 101 -14.68 0.93 11.02
C LYS A 101 -15.05 -0.07 9.93
N ILE A 102 -14.78 -1.35 10.17
CA ILE A 102 -15.07 -2.45 9.25
C ILE A 102 -16.27 -3.22 9.80
N ALA A 103 -17.24 -3.51 8.93
CA ALA A 103 -18.46 -4.25 9.28
C ALA A 103 -18.15 -5.71 9.68
N GLY A 104 -19.12 -6.37 10.32
CA GLY A 104 -19.05 -7.80 10.63
C GLY A 104 -18.22 -8.12 11.88
N GLU A 105 -18.35 -7.30 12.93
CA GLU A 105 -17.68 -7.47 14.23
C GLU A 105 -16.14 -7.50 14.15
N LYS A 106 -15.60 -6.94 13.06
CA LYS A 106 -14.16 -6.79 12.88
C LYS A 106 -13.62 -5.68 13.78
N GLU A 107 -12.40 -5.90 14.28
CA GLU A 107 -11.65 -4.86 14.97
C GLU A 107 -11.37 -3.70 14.02
N ASP A 108 -11.51 -2.46 14.51
CA ASP A 108 -11.21 -1.27 13.74
C ASP A 108 -9.75 -1.32 13.24
N LEU A 109 -9.51 -0.85 12.02
CA LEU A 109 -8.15 -0.67 11.51
C LEU A 109 -7.71 0.77 11.75
N VAL A 110 -6.64 0.97 12.50
CA VAL A 110 -6.13 2.32 12.82
C VAL A 110 -4.74 2.49 12.21
N VAL A 111 -4.63 3.43 11.28
CA VAL A 111 -3.47 3.55 10.38
C VAL A 111 -3.07 5.00 10.14
N THR A 112 -1.83 5.23 9.75
CA THR A 112 -1.37 6.56 9.37
C THR A 112 -2.03 7.05 8.07
N PRO A 113 -2.08 8.37 7.81
CA PRO A 113 -2.72 8.94 6.61
C PRO A 113 -2.22 8.37 5.27
N ASN A 114 -0.93 8.02 5.19
CA ASN A 114 -0.31 7.47 3.98
C ASN A 114 -0.29 5.93 3.95
N HIS A 115 -0.95 5.23 4.87
CA HIS A 115 -1.08 3.78 4.83
C HIS A 115 -1.90 3.33 3.61
N ILE A 116 -1.40 2.36 2.83
CA ILE A 116 -2.09 1.81 1.66
C ILE A 116 -3.12 0.79 2.13
N LEU A 117 -4.39 1.06 1.83
CA LEU A 117 -5.49 0.12 1.95
C LEU A 117 -5.58 -0.71 0.68
N VAL A 118 -5.66 -2.03 0.85
CA VAL A 118 -5.93 -2.97 -0.24
C VAL A 118 -7.36 -3.44 -0.10
N LEU A 119 -8.20 -2.99 -1.03
CA LEU A 119 -9.64 -3.15 -0.97
C LEU A 119 -10.14 -3.83 -2.23
N TYR A 120 -11.28 -4.51 -2.15
CA TYR A 120 -12.06 -4.82 -3.34
C TYR A 120 -12.93 -3.64 -3.71
N ARG A 121 -12.97 -3.32 -5.01
CA ARG A 121 -13.90 -2.39 -5.60
C ARG A 121 -14.87 -3.14 -6.50
N GLU A 122 -16.15 -2.86 -6.35
CA GLU A 122 -17.19 -3.31 -7.29
C GLU A 122 -17.23 -2.33 -8.47
N GLU A 123 -17.16 -2.83 -9.70
CA GLU A 123 -17.46 -2.02 -10.89
C GLU A 123 -18.97 -1.93 -11.11
N GLU A 124 -19.46 -0.75 -11.48
CA GLU A 124 -20.82 -0.60 -11.98
C GLU A 124 -20.93 -1.38 -13.30
N ALA A 125 -21.85 -2.35 -13.35
CA ALA A 125 -22.06 -3.19 -14.51
C ALA A 125 -22.40 -2.32 -15.73
N SER A 126 -21.46 -2.21 -16.67
CA SER A 126 -21.77 -1.80 -18.03
C SER A 126 -22.44 -2.99 -18.73
N ASP A 127 -23.74 -2.87 -18.99
CA ASP A 127 -24.62 -3.79 -19.73
C ASP A 127 -23.97 -5.11 -20.23
N GLY A 128 -24.00 -6.15 -19.40
CA GLY A 128 -23.44 -7.47 -19.73
C GLY A 128 -23.72 -8.54 -18.65
N PRO A 129 -23.63 -9.84 -18.98
CA PRO A 129 -24.06 -10.92 -18.08
C PRO A 129 -23.20 -10.97 -16.80
N LYS A 130 -23.90 -11.13 -15.68
CA LYS A 130 -23.41 -11.06 -14.30
C LYS A 130 -22.26 -12.01 -14.01
N ASN A 131 -21.04 -11.51 -14.09
CA ASN A 131 -19.95 -11.87 -13.18
C ASN A 131 -19.33 -10.54 -12.75
N ALA A 132 -19.76 -9.99 -11.60
CA ALA A 132 -19.12 -8.81 -11.03
C ALA A 132 -17.69 -9.20 -10.64
N GLU A 133 -16.74 -8.96 -11.53
CA GLU A 133 -15.33 -9.24 -11.31
C GLU A 133 -14.84 -8.23 -10.27
N ARG A 134 -14.57 -8.69 -9.05
CA ARG A 134 -14.07 -7.84 -7.97
C ARG A 134 -12.64 -7.46 -8.28
N GLN A 135 -12.40 -6.16 -8.47
CA GLN A 135 -11.05 -5.65 -8.71
C GLN A 135 -10.38 -5.30 -7.38
N THR A 136 -9.17 -5.79 -7.15
CA THR A 136 -8.34 -5.31 -6.05
C THR A 136 -7.78 -3.94 -6.39
N VAL A 137 -7.97 -2.97 -5.50
CA VAL A 137 -7.46 -1.60 -5.61
C VAL A 137 -6.59 -1.25 -4.41
N GLU A 138 -5.55 -0.46 -4.66
CA GLU A 138 -4.64 0.09 -3.66
C GLU A 138 -4.90 1.59 -3.57
N ILE A 139 -5.24 2.09 -2.38
CA ILE A 139 -5.54 3.52 -2.14
C ILE A 139 -5.05 3.91 -0.75
N THR A 140 -4.49 5.11 -0.57
CA THR A 140 -4.06 5.54 0.77
C THR A 140 -5.26 5.84 1.68
N ALA A 141 -5.10 5.72 2.99
CA ALA A 141 -6.16 6.03 3.96
C ALA A 141 -6.69 7.47 3.80
N ALA A 142 -5.80 8.44 3.57
CA ALA A 142 -6.18 9.83 3.32
C ALA A 142 -6.93 10.02 1.99
N GLU A 143 -6.50 9.38 0.91
CA GLU A 143 -7.23 9.44 -0.37
C GLU A 143 -8.59 8.76 -0.27
N PHE A 144 -8.68 7.62 0.39
CA PHE A 144 -9.94 6.93 0.65
C PHE A 144 -10.89 7.77 1.50
N ALA A 145 -10.38 8.44 2.54
CA ALA A 145 -11.17 9.36 3.36
C ALA A 145 -11.72 10.56 2.57
N ALA A 146 -11.02 10.99 1.51
CA ALA A 146 -11.41 12.10 0.66
C ALA A 146 -12.43 11.74 -0.45
N LEU A 147 -12.66 10.44 -0.71
CA LEU A 147 -13.68 9.98 -1.64
C LEU A 147 -15.10 10.34 -1.17
N SER A 148 -16.04 10.44 -2.11
CA SER A 148 -17.46 10.64 -1.77
C SER A 148 -17.99 9.43 -0.98
N THR A 149 -19.09 9.61 -0.24
CA THR A 149 -19.70 8.49 0.50
C THR A 149 -20.19 7.38 -0.45
N GLU A 150 -20.69 7.76 -1.62
CA GLU A 150 -21.09 6.84 -2.69
C GLU A 150 -19.90 6.04 -3.19
N GLU A 151 -18.78 6.71 -3.50
CA GLU A 151 -17.55 6.06 -3.98
C GLU A 151 -16.94 5.14 -2.92
N ARG A 152 -16.91 5.56 -1.64
CA ARG A 152 -16.47 4.70 -0.53
C ARG A 152 -17.34 3.45 -0.39
N GLY A 153 -18.65 3.58 -0.64
CA GLY A 153 -19.61 2.47 -0.59
C GLY A 153 -19.35 1.35 -1.59
N LEU A 154 -18.58 1.62 -2.66
CA LEU A 154 -18.16 0.62 -3.66
C LEU A 154 -16.95 -0.21 -3.21
N HIS A 155 -16.33 0.13 -2.07
CA HIS A 155 -15.12 -0.51 -1.59
C HIS A 155 -15.39 -1.40 -0.38
N SER A 156 -14.66 -2.52 -0.30
CA SER A 156 -14.72 -3.45 0.83
C SER A 156 -13.34 -3.96 1.22
N ALA A 157 -13.10 -4.05 2.52
CA ALA A 157 -11.98 -4.79 3.08
C ALA A 157 -12.20 -6.29 2.86
N PHE A 158 -11.14 -7.11 2.90
CA PHE A 158 -11.31 -8.55 2.75
C PHE A 158 -10.29 -9.34 3.54
N THR A 159 -10.64 -10.59 3.85
CA THR A 159 -9.75 -11.54 4.52
C THR A 159 -9.25 -12.58 3.54
N SER A 160 -8.02 -13.06 3.75
CA SER A 160 -7.59 -14.31 3.11
C SER A 160 -8.21 -15.51 3.83
N SER A 161 -8.58 -16.55 3.10
CA SER A 161 -9.07 -17.78 3.71
C SER A 161 -7.93 -18.47 4.45
N ARG A 162 -8.21 -19.03 5.63
CA ARG A 162 -7.30 -19.97 6.28
C ARG A 162 -7.12 -21.16 5.32
N VAL A 163 -5.91 -21.41 4.84
CA VAL A 163 -5.60 -22.68 4.16
C VAL A 163 -5.64 -23.74 5.26
N GLU A 164 -6.82 -24.30 5.52
CA GLU A 164 -6.92 -25.52 6.32
C GLU A 164 -6.26 -26.63 5.50
N LYS A 165 -5.16 -27.19 6.03
CA LYS A 165 -4.38 -28.26 5.38
C LYS A 165 -5.16 -29.56 5.18
N ASP A 166 -6.42 -29.64 5.63
CA ASP A 166 -7.16 -30.89 5.74
C ASP A 166 -8.37 -31.02 4.80
N VAL A 167 -8.59 -30.08 3.86
CA VAL A 167 -9.67 -30.21 2.86
C VAL A 167 -9.13 -30.03 1.43
N GLU A 168 -8.62 -31.11 0.86
CA GLU A 168 -8.39 -31.25 -0.58
C GLU A 168 -9.74 -31.14 -1.32
N ASN A 169 -10.18 -29.92 -1.68
CA ASN A 169 -11.08 -29.56 -2.83
C ASN A 169 -11.97 -28.32 -2.61
N SER A 170 -11.82 -27.52 -1.56
CA SER A 170 -12.55 -26.25 -1.45
C SER A 170 -11.71 -25.06 -1.93
N ALA A 171 -12.19 -24.35 -2.95
CA ALA A 171 -11.59 -23.07 -3.37
C ALA A 171 -11.53 -22.08 -2.19
N PRO A 172 -10.49 -21.23 -2.09
CA PRO A 172 -10.33 -20.28 -1.00
C PRO A 172 -11.56 -19.36 -0.91
N GLN A 173 -12.29 -19.41 0.22
CA GLN A 173 -13.42 -18.52 0.48
C GLN A 173 -12.91 -17.17 1.00
N MET A 174 -12.86 -16.18 0.11
CA MET A 174 -12.55 -14.80 0.49
C MET A 174 -13.81 -14.10 0.96
N HIS A 175 -13.81 -13.64 2.22
CA HIS A 175 -14.88 -12.86 2.80
C HIS A 175 -14.58 -11.36 2.65
N SER A 176 -15.54 -10.62 2.10
CA SER A 176 -15.48 -9.17 1.94
C SER A 176 -16.36 -8.47 2.98
N PHE A 177 -15.86 -7.38 3.55
CA PHE A 177 -16.50 -6.61 4.62
C PHE A 177 -16.61 -5.15 4.19
N LYS A 178 -17.80 -4.57 4.34
CA LYS A 178 -18.01 -3.15 4.05
C LYS A 178 -17.21 -2.28 5.01
N ILE A 179 -16.70 -1.17 4.51
CA ILE A 179 -16.16 -0.09 5.35
C ILE A 179 -17.31 0.82 5.72
N GLU A 180 -17.62 0.93 7.01
CA GLU A 180 -18.73 1.74 7.51
C GLU A 180 -18.33 3.21 7.63
N HIS A 181 -17.16 3.46 8.23
CA HIS A 181 -16.68 4.80 8.51
C HIS A 181 -15.15 4.87 8.45
N ILE A 182 -14.63 6.06 8.11
CA ILE A 182 -13.22 6.41 8.25
C ILE A 182 -13.14 7.83 8.81
N ASN A 183 -12.46 8.00 9.94
CA ASN A 183 -12.34 9.28 10.63
C ASN A 183 -10.90 9.49 11.10
N LEU A 184 -10.38 10.72 10.95
CA LEU A 184 -9.10 11.11 11.52
C LEU A 184 -9.27 11.32 13.03
N GLU A 185 -8.50 10.61 13.85
CA GLU A 185 -8.52 10.76 15.30
C GLU A 185 -8.09 12.16 15.72
N TYR A 186 -8.61 12.63 16.87
CA TYR A 186 -8.32 13.98 17.36
C TYR A 186 -6.90 14.07 17.92
N GLU A 187 -6.52 13.07 18.73
CA GLU A 187 -5.21 12.99 19.38
C GLU A 187 -4.18 12.29 18.48
N GLU A 188 -2.91 12.61 18.71
CA GLU A 188 -1.81 11.85 18.14
C GLU A 188 -1.58 10.57 18.95
N THR A 189 -1.32 9.47 18.27
CA THR A 189 -1.04 8.18 18.89
C THR A 189 0.22 7.56 18.31
N GLU A 190 0.84 6.68 19.09
CA GLU A 190 2.03 5.97 18.64
C GLU A 190 1.68 4.92 17.58
N TRP A 191 2.53 4.83 16.56
CA TRP A 191 2.43 3.85 15.49
C TRP A 191 3.76 3.12 15.30
N ALA A 192 3.68 1.93 14.70
CA ALA A 192 4.82 1.16 14.25
C ALA A 192 4.58 0.61 12.84
N GLY A 193 5.66 0.42 12.10
CA GLY A 193 5.60 -0.17 10.77
C GLY A 193 6.93 -0.72 10.32
N PHE A 194 6.88 -1.38 9.18
CA PHE A 194 7.99 -2.12 8.59
C PHE A 194 7.71 -2.32 7.11
N ARG A 195 8.63 -2.97 6.41
CA ARG A 195 8.46 -3.53 5.06
C ARG A 195 8.41 -5.04 5.13
N VAL A 196 7.65 -5.65 4.23
CA VAL A 196 7.78 -7.08 3.92
C VAL A 196 8.22 -7.28 2.48
N ASP A 197 8.79 -8.45 2.20
CA ASP A 197 9.21 -8.86 0.87
C ASP A 197 8.04 -9.38 0.02
N LYS A 198 8.34 -9.88 -1.18
CA LYS A 198 7.37 -10.46 -2.13
C LYS A 198 6.31 -9.43 -2.59
N ASP A 199 5.03 -9.75 -2.42
CA ASP A 199 3.87 -8.97 -2.85
C ASP A 199 3.51 -7.82 -1.90
N GLN A 200 4.27 -7.64 -0.82
CA GLN A 200 4.06 -6.59 0.18
C GLN A 200 2.74 -6.71 0.95
N LEU A 201 2.09 -7.89 0.90
CA LEU A 201 0.88 -8.20 1.63
C LEU A 201 1.19 -9.08 2.84
N TYR A 202 0.53 -8.81 3.95
CA TYR A 202 0.62 -9.59 5.19
C TYR A 202 -0.72 -9.58 5.93
N LEU A 203 -0.87 -10.45 6.94
CA LEU A 203 -2.14 -10.66 7.62
C LEU A 203 -2.19 -10.09 9.04
N ARG A 204 -3.31 -9.44 9.36
CA ARG A 204 -3.72 -9.15 10.73
C ARG A 204 -4.16 -10.45 11.43
N HIS A 205 -4.21 -10.45 12.78
CA HIS A 205 -4.63 -11.60 13.60
C HIS A 205 -5.95 -12.26 13.15
N ASP A 206 -6.87 -11.46 12.60
CA ASP A 206 -8.19 -11.87 12.12
C ASP A 206 -8.24 -12.12 10.59
N TYR A 207 -7.08 -12.40 9.99
CA TYR A 207 -6.87 -12.67 8.57
C TYR A 207 -7.20 -11.51 7.62
N LEU A 208 -7.40 -10.30 8.16
CA LEU A 208 -7.54 -9.10 7.34
C LEU A 208 -6.24 -8.89 6.52
N VAL A 209 -6.39 -8.69 5.21
CA VAL A 209 -5.26 -8.44 4.32
C VAL A 209 -4.79 -6.99 4.49
N LEU A 210 -3.52 -6.83 4.83
CA LEU A 210 -2.84 -5.55 5.00
C LEU A 210 -1.73 -5.40 3.96
N HIS A 211 -1.31 -4.17 3.70
CA HIS A 211 -0.26 -3.85 2.74
C HIS A 211 0.75 -2.87 3.34
N ASN A 212 2.01 -2.96 2.95
CA ASN A 212 3.04 -1.99 3.33
C ASN A 212 2.94 -0.77 2.42
N SER A 213 2.93 0.48 2.90
CA SER A 213 2.97 1.56 1.91
C SER A 213 4.29 1.64 1.19
N GLY A 214 4.22 1.64 -0.14
CA GLY A 214 5.32 1.97 -1.02
C GLY A 214 5.16 3.37 -1.61
N PHE A 215 6.23 4.16 -1.65
CA PHE A 215 6.31 5.35 -2.51
C PHE A 215 5.90 5.02 -3.96
N GLU A 216 6.41 3.89 -4.49
CA GLU A 216 6.11 3.40 -5.84
C GLU A 216 4.61 3.09 -6.04
N GLY A 217 3.95 2.53 -5.03
CA GLY A 217 2.51 2.23 -5.05
C GLY A 217 1.63 3.48 -4.94
N SER A 218 1.99 4.43 -4.06
CA SER A 218 1.28 5.70 -3.93
C SER A 218 1.44 6.62 -5.15
N MET A 219 2.47 6.38 -5.98
CA MET A 219 2.70 7.06 -7.26
C MET A 219 2.04 6.36 -8.45
N LYS A 220 1.70 5.07 -8.34
CA LYS A 220 1.15 4.23 -9.43
C LYS A 220 -0.20 4.75 -9.94
N PHE A 221 -1.02 5.32 -9.06
CA PHE A 221 -2.38 5.78 -9.38
C PHE A 221 -2.52 7.31 -9.39
N LYS A 222 -1.48 8.05 -8.98
CA LYS A 222 -1.49 9.51 -9.04
C LYS A 222 -1.40 10.01 -10.48
N LYS A 223 -2.46 10.69 -10.91
CA LYS A 223 -2.50 11.35 -12.22
C LYS A 223 -1.48 12.48 -12.24
N LEU A 224 -0.38 12.28 -12.97
CA LEU A 224 0.69 13.27 -13.08
C LEU A 224 0.16 14.62 -13.60
N THR A 225 0.50 15.71 -12.90
CA THR A 225 0.22 17.07 -13.33
C THR A 225 0.91 17.38 -14.66
N ASN A 226 0.47 18.45 -15.34
CA ASN A 226 1.12 18.89 -16.57
C ASN A 226 2.58 19.30 -16.32
N ALA A 227 2.88 19.86 -15.14
CA ALA A 227 4.25 20.18 -14.74
C ALA A 227 5.10 18.92 -14.54
N GLN A 228 4.56 17.89 -13.86
CA GLN A 228 5.26 16.61 -13.67
C GLN A 228 5.51 15.90 -15.01
N ARG A 229 4.52 15.87 -15.90
CA ARG A 229 4.68 15.32 -17.26
C ARG A 229 5.71 16.10 -18.08
N SER A 230 5.74 17.42 -17.97
CA SER A 230 6.73 18.26 -18.63
C SER A 230 8.13 17.99 -18.10
N GLY A 231 8.31 17.91 -16.78
CA GLY A 231 9.59 17.59 -16.14
C GLY A 231 10.12 16.20 -16.54
N LEU A 232 9.25 15.18 -16.53
CA LEU A 232 9.59 13.82 -16.98
C LEU A 232 10.01 13.77 -18.46
N ASN A 233 9.41 14.61 -19.32
CA ASN A 233 9.80 14.71 -20.73
C ASN A 233 11.17 15.37 -20.94
N GLN A 234 11.70 16.09 -19.96
CA GLN A 234 13.05 16.67 -20.01
C GLN A 234 14.13 15.66 -19.60
N ILE A 235 13.75 14.51 -19.03
CA ILE A 235 14.69 13.42 -18.74
C ILE A 235 14.96 12.67 -20.04
N PRO A 236 16.22 12.61 -20.51
CA PRO A 236 16.54 11.87 -21.72
C PRO A 236 16.25 10.37 -21.52
N ASN A 237 15.36 9.81 -22.35
CA ASN A 237 15.02 8.39 -22.34
C ASN A 237 16.15 7.55 -22.98
N ARG A 238 17.23 7.34 -22.23
CA ARG A 238 18.39 6.56 -22.70
C ARG A 238 18.19 5.05 -22.72
N ARG A 239 17.00 4.56 -22.36
CA ARG A 239 16.61 3.15 -22.47
C ARG A 239 16.59 2.64 -23.93
N PHE A 240 16.55 3.56 -24.90
CA PHE A 240 16.48 3.28 -26.35
C PHE A 240 17.57 3.98 -27.17
N THR A 241 18.57 4.59 -26.53
CA THR A 241 19.74 5.10 -27.25
C THR A 241 20.87 4.09 -27.07
N LEU A 242 21.25 3.46 -28.19
CA LEU A 242 22.43 2.60 -28.35
C LEU A 242 23.68 3.26 -27.76
#